data_AF-A0A7J4M4D1-F1
#
_entry.id   AF-A0A7J4M4D1-F1
#
_cell.length_a   1.000
_cell.length_b   1.000
_cell.length_c   1.000
_cell.angle_alpha   90.00
_cell.angle_beta   90.00
_cell.angle_gamma   90.00
#
_symmetry.space_group_name_H-M   'P 1'
#
loop_
_entity.id
_entity.type
_entity.pdbx_description
1 polymer ?
#
loop_
_entity_poly.entity_id
_entity_poly.type
_entity_poly.pdbx_seq_one_letter_code
_entity_poly.pdbx_strand_id
1 'polypeptide(L)'
;MEKLKGQFWSFDVIFAVIIFSFAITILAFTWMSINSQLALGYSNGAGIMQQQLQSLSQSIVSPGVPYSWQGVVNTSNSLTWGGIYVGLGQNQSGVALSSAKVYTLLSMSNMNYQATKQALGIGYDYYITITSVPRIGSGLNISIGSSPFNKGALTIYVSNRYALLNGVPVNMRMMLWTNRTNAVS
;
A
#
# COMPACT_ATOMS: atom_id res chain seq x y z
N MET A 1 -63.28 -47.33 14.01
CA MET A 1 -61.81 -47.27 14.14
C MET A 1 -61.26 -46.59 12.89
N GLU A 2 -61.19 -45.26 12.91
CA GLU A 2 -60.62 -44.49 11.81
C GLU A 2 -59.10 -44.59 11.83
N LYS A 3 -58.52 -44.91 10.68
CA LYS A 3 -57.09 -45.16 10.52
C LYS A 3 -56.34 -43.83 10.45
N LEU A 4 -55.52 -43.54 11.46
CA LEU A 4 -54.50 -42.49 11.49
C LEU A 4 -53.34 -42.80 10.49
N LYS A 5 -53.65 -42.90 9.19
CA LYS A 5 -52.65 -43.18 8.13
C LYS A 5 -51.96 -41.93 7.57
N GLY A 6 -52.42 -40.73 7.91
CA GLY A 6 -51.83 -39.47 7.44
C GLY A 6 -50.59 -39.00 8.22
N GLN A 7 -50.40 -39.46 9.47
CA GLN A 7 -49.33 -38.95 10.35
C GLN A 7 -47.91 -39.36 9.93
N PHE A 8 -47.75 -40.54 9.30
CA PHE A 8 -46.43 -40.99 8.84
C PHE A 8 -45.90 -40.15 7.67
N TRP A 9 -46.78 -39.68 6.78
CA TRP A 9 -46.40 -38.80 5.68
C TRP A 9 -45.92 -37.43 6.15
N SER A 10 -46.54 -36.89 7.20
CA SER A 10 -46.16 -35.59 7.76
C SER A 10 -44.76 -35.60 8.39
N PHE A 11 -44.32 -36.73 8.94
CA PHE A 11 -43.02 -36.83 9.61
C PHE A 11 -41.86 -36.78 8.61
N ASP A 12 -41.98 -37.48 7.47
CA ASP A 12 -40.99 -37.42 6.38
C ASP A 12 -40.90 -36.02 5.77
N VAL A 13 -42.04 -35.35 5.58
CA VAL A 13 -42.07 -33.98 5.06
C VAL A 13 -41.37 -33.00 6.01
N ILE A 14 -41.58 -33.13 7.32
CA ILE A 14 -40.90 -32.28 8.32
C ILE A 14 -39.39 -32.50 8.28
N PHE A 15 -38.93 -33.76 8.22
CA PHE A 15 -37.51 -34.08 8.13
C PHE A 15 -36.87 -33.54 6.84
N ALA A 16 -37.55 -33.68 5.71
CA ALA A 16 -37.09 -33.14 4.43
C ALA A 16 -36.93 -31.60 4.49
N VAL A 17 -37.90 -30.89 5.06
CA VAL A 17 -37.84 -29.42 5.22
C VAL A 17 -36.67 -29.01 6.10
N ILE A 18 -36.40 -29.72 7.19
CA ILE A 18 -35.27 -29.42 8.08
C ILE A 18 -33.94 -29.61 7.35
N ILE A 19 -33.75 -30.76 6.69
CA ILE A 19 -32.50 -31.06 5.95
C ILE A 19 -32.29 -30.04 4.84
N PHE A 20 -33.34 -29.70 4.10
CA PHE A 20 -33.25 -28.72 3.01
C PHE A 20 -32.95 -27.30 3.54
N SER A 21 -33.52 -26.93 4.69
CA SER A 21 -33.20 -25.65 5.34
C SER A 21 -31.74 -25.58 5.76
N PHE A 22 -31.19 -26.64 6.36
CA PHE A 22 -29.77 -26.72 6.69
C PHE A 22 -28.89 -26.62 5.44
N ALA A 23 -29.25 -27.31 4.36
CA ALA A 23 -28.52 -27.24 3.10
C ALA A 23 -28.50 -25.82 2.51
N ILE A 24 -29.65 -25.13 2.52
CA ILE A 24 -29.75 -23.72 2.08
C ILE A 24 -28.90 -22.81 2.97
N THR A 25 -28.93 -22.98 4.29
CA THR A 25 -28.11 -22.18 5.21
C THR A 25 -26.62 -22.38 4.95
N ILE A 26 -26.16 -23.62 4.80
CA ILE A 26 -24.76 -23.92 4.47
C ILE A 26 -24.37 -23.32 3.12
N LEU A 27 -25.23 -23.44 2.11
CA LEU A 27 -24.99 -22.85 0.79
C LEU A 27 -24.86 -21.33 0.87
N ALA A 28 -25.76 -20.66 1.60
CA ALA A 28 -25.74 -19.21 1.79
C ALA A 28 -24.47 -18.74 2.52
N PHE A 29 -24.07 -19.44 3.59
CA PHE A 29 -22.81 -19.16 4.29
C PHE A 29 -21.59 -19.36 3.42
N THR A 30 -21.55 -20.44 2.63
CA THR A 30 -20.44 -20.74 1.72
C THR A 30 -20.37 -19.68 0.62
N TRP A 31 -21.51 -19.28 0.06
CA TRP A 31 -21.60 -18.22 -0.95
C TRP A 31 -21.11 -16.87 -0.40
N MET A 32 -21.54 -16.47 0.79
CA MET A 32 -21.07 -15.24 1.44
C MET A 32 -19.56 -15.27 1.69
N SER A 33 -19.02 -16.40 2.13
CA SER A 33 -17.58 -16.56 2.36
C SER A 33 -16.78 -16.45 1.05
N ILE A 34 -17.22 -17.12 -0.01
CA ILE A 34 -16.60 -17.03 -1.34
C ILE A 34 -16.67 -15.60 -1.87
N ASN A 35 -17.83 -14.93 -1.79
CA ASN A 35 -17.96 -13.55 -2.26
C ASN A 35 -17.10 -12.58 -1.46
N SER A 36 -16.98 -12.77 -0.16
CA SER A 36 -16.09 -11.95 0.67
C SER A 36 -14.62 -12.14 0.28
N GLN A 37 -14.19 -13.39 0.03
CA GLN A 37 -12.83 -13.69 -0.42
C GLN A 37 -12.56 -13.18 -1.85
N LEU A 38 -13.53 -13.29 -2.76
CA LEU A 38 -13.42 -12.78 -4.13
C LEU A 38 -13.43 -11.25 -4.17
N ALA A 39 -14.26 -10.58 -3.38
CA ALA A 39 -14.21 -9.13 -3.21
C ALA A 39 -12.85 -8.69 -2.66
N LEU A 40 -12.30 -9.41 -1.69
CA LEU A 40 -10.97 -9.14 -1.15
C LEU A 40 -9.82 -9.45 -2.13
N GLY A 41 -10.02 -10.34 -3.11
CA GLY A 41 -9.00 -10.74 -4.09
C GLY A 41 -9.03 -9.94 -5.40
N TYR A 42 -10.22 -9.55 -5.88
CA TYR A 42 -10.42 -8.91 -7.19
C TYR A 42 -10.75 -7.40 -7.10
N SER A 43 -11.27 -6.90 -5.97
CA SER A 43 -11.62 -5.48 -5.77
C SER A 43 -10.54 -4.66 -5.04
N ASN A 44 -9.56 -5.32 -4.42
CA ASN A 44 -8.64 -4.67 -3.47
C ASN A 44 -7.36 -4.06 -4.06
N GLY A 45 -7.10 -4.14 -5.37
CA GLY A 45 -5.89 -3.52 -5.94
C GLY A 45 -5.80 -2.04 -5.60
N ALA A 46 -6.91 -1.32 -5.77
CA ALA A 46 -7.08 0.07 -5.37
C ALA A 46 -6.91 0.29 -3.85
N GLY A 47 -7.59 -0.51 -3.02
CA GLY A 47 -7.55 -0.39 -1.55
C GLY A 47 -6.17 -0.67 -0.97
N ILE A 48 -5.52 -1.76 -1.38
CA ILE A 48 -4.16 -2.14 -0.96
C ILE A 48 -3.17 -1.06 -1.38
N MET A 49 -3.27 -0.55 -2.60
CA MET A 49 -2.40 0.51 -3.10
C MET A 49 -2.54 1.81 -2.30
N GLN A 50 -3.78 2.19 -1.97
CA GLN A 50 -4.06 3.34 -1.12
C GLN A 50 -3.51 3.14 0.31
N GLN A 51 -3.68 1.95 0.89
CA GLN A 51 -3.12 1.61 2.21
C GLN A 51 -1.59 1.63 2.20
N GLN A 52 -0.95 1.09 1.16
CA GLN A 52 0.49 1.15 0.99
C GLN A 52 0.97 2.60 0.83
N LEU A 53 0.24 3.46 0.11
CA LEU A 53 0.59 4.87 0.00
C LEU A 53 0.48 5.58 1.36
N GLN A 54 -0.53 5.26 2.17
CA GLN A 54 -0.65 5.82 3.51
C GLN A 54 0.51 5.38 4.41
N SER A 55 0.86 4.09 4.38
CA SER A 55 2.01 3.55 5.11
C SER A 55 3.33 4.16 4.64
N LEU A 56 3.55 4.28 3.32
CA LEU A 56 4.68 4.99 2.74
C LEU A 56 4.72 6.45 3.22
N SER A 57 3.58 7.14 3.22
CA SER A 57 3.52 8.55 3.62
C SER A 57 3.85 8.81 5.08
N GLN A 58 3.65 7.82 5.96
CA GLN A 58 3.98 7.89 7.37
C GLN A 58 5.43 7.43 7.62
N SER A 59 5.85 6.34 6.98
CA SER A 59 7.20 5.79 7.08
C SER A 59 8.25 6.77 6.56
N ILE A 60 7.99 7.40 5.41
CA ILE A 60 8.98 8.25 4.75
C ILE A 60 9.28 9.52 5.53
N VAL A 61 8.32 10.04 6.31
CA VAL A 61 8.54 11.23 7.16
C VAL A 61 9.16 10.84 8.51
N SER A 62 9.09 9.56 8.89
CA SER A 62 9.76 9.05 10.08
C SER A 62 11.29 9.13 9.94
N PRO A 63 12.06 9.04 11.03
CA PRO A 63 13.50 8.99 10.94
C PRO A 63 14.07 7.69 10.36
N GLY A 64 13.26 6.64 10.18
CA GLY A 64 13.77 5.33 9.78
C GLY A 64 14.45 4.56 10.93
N VAL A 65 14.76 3.29 10.67
CA VAL A 65 15.39 2.38 11.62
C VAL A 65 16.50 1.59 10.91
N PRO A 66 17.74 1.56 11.45
CA PRO A 66 18.23 2.40 12.54
C PRO A 66 18.15 3.88 12.16
N TYR A 67 18.23 4.77 13.16
CA TYR A 67 18.15 6.23 12.94
C TYR A 67 19.18 6.73 11.90
N SER A 68 20.33 6.06 11.81
CA SER A 68 21.42 6.31 10.88
C SER A 68 21.50 5.30 9.72
N TRP A 69 20.36 4.73 9.30
CA TRP A 69 20.32 3.70 8.25
C TRP A 69 21.09 4.08 6.97
N GLN A 70 21.14 5.36 6.62
CA GLN A 70 21.88 5.84 5.46
C GLN A 70 23.39 5.57 5.53
N GLY A 71 23.95 5.42 6.73
CA GLY A 71 25.37 5.11 6.93
C GLY A 71 25.71 3.62 6.83
N VAL A 72 24.72 2.73 6.98
CA VAL A 72 24.91 1.28 6.84
C VAL A 72 24.55 0.76 5.45
N VAL A 73 23.84 1.57 4.66
CA VAL A 73 23.46 1.24 3.28
C VAL A 73 24.60 1.51 2.32
N ASN A 74 25.04 0.47 1.61
CA ASN A 74 25.85 0.62 0.42
C ASN A 74 24.93 0.71 -0.81
N THR A 75 24.84 1.87 -1.45
CA THR A 75 23.94 2.10 -2.59
C THR A 75 24.28 1.27 -3.83
N SER A 76 25.50 0.71 -3.91
CA SER A 76 25.91 -0.19 -4.99
C SER A 76 25.67 -1.67 -4.69
N ASN A 77 25.32 -2.02 -3.45
CA ASN A 77 25.06 -3.39 -3.03
C ASN A 77 23.71 -3.51 -2.32
N SER A 78 22.69 -3.99 -3.04
CA SER A 78 21.32 -4.11 -2.52
C SER A 78 21.16 -5.13 -1.40
N LEU A 79 22.13 -6.03 -1.18
CA LEU A 79 22.08 -6.99 -0.07
C LEU A 79 22.20 -6.30 1.29
N THR A 80 22.81 -5.12 1.36
CA THR A 80 22.93 -4.36 2.62
C THR A 80 21.67 -3.58 2.95
N TRP A 81 20.63 -3.64 2.11
CA TRP A 81 19.38 -2.89 2.31
C TRP A 81 18.35 -3.70 3.11
N GLY A 82 18.66 -4.95 3.44
CA GLY A 82 17.80 -5.79 4.27
C GLY A 82 17.75 -5.30 5.71
N GLY A 83 16.57 -5.39 6.34
CA GLY A 83 16.39 -5.09 7.76
C GLY A 83 16.43 -3.60 8.13
N ILE A 84 16.53 -2.70 7.14
CA ILE A 84 16.35 -1.26 7.37
C ILE A 84 14.89 -0.86 7.17
N TYR A 85 14.47 0.16 7.91
CA TYR A 85 13.24 0.89 7.67
C TYR A 85 13.59 2.27 7.14
N VAL A 86 13.26 2.54 5.88
CA VAL A 86 13.61 3.80 5.23
C VAL A 86 12.67 4.91 5.71
N GLY A 87 13.27 5.94 6.30
CA GLY A 87 12.60 7.18 6.64
C GLY A 87 13.54 8.35 6.41
N LEU A 88 13.01 9.48 5.94
CA LEU A 88 13.77 10.68 5.58
C LEU A 88 13.84 11.71 6.70
N GLY A 89 13.08 11.52 7.78
CA GLY A 89 13.04 12.41 8.93
C GLY A 89 14.39 12.54 9.65
N GLN A 90 14.66 13.74 10.17
CA GLN A 90 15.72 13.98 11.15
C GLN A 90 15.27 13.68 12.58
N ASN A 91 13.97 13.72 12.85
CA ASN A 91 13.44 13.53 14.20
C ASN A 91 12.09 12.83 14.13
N GLN A 92 11.56 12.44 15.29
CA GLN A 92 10.27 11.75 15.38
C GLN A 92 9.07 12.61 14.96
N SER A 93 9.21 13.94 14.94
CA SER A 93 8.13 14.82 14.50
C SER A 93 7.91 14.82 12.99
N GLY A 94 8.87 14.31 12.20
CA GLY A 94 8.76 14.20 10.74
C GLY A 94 8.66 15.52 10.00
N VAL A 95 8.90 16.65 10.69
CA VAL A 95 8.86 17.99 10.11
C VAL A 95 10.13 18.30 9.34
N ALA A 96 11.29 17.85 9.82
CA ALA A 96 12.59 18.10 9.20
C ALA A 96 13.11 16.87 8.47
N LEU A 97 13.53 17.03 7.22
CA LEU A 97 14.13 15.98 6.39
C LEU A 97 15.66 16.03 6.45
N SER A 98 16.29 14.87 6.48
CA SER A 98 17.74 14.72 6.39
C SER A 98 18.16 14.70 4.93
N SER A 99 19.00 15.66 4.52
CA SER A 99 19.56 15.70 3.17
C SER A 99 20.35 14.44 2.83
N ALA A 100 21.17 13.93 3.76
CA ALA A 100 21.91 12.69 3.58
C ALA A 100 20.99 11.49 3.26
N LYS A 101 19.86 11.36 3.98
CA LYS A 101 18.88 10.30 3.74
C LYS A 101 18.16 10.45 2.41
N VAL A 102 17.79 11.67 2.04
CA VAL A 102 17.17 11.99 0.74
C VAL A 102 18.08 11.59 -0.42
N TYR A 103 19.36 12.00 -0.37
CA TYR A 103 20.32 11.67 -1.43
C TYR A 103 20.69 10.19 -1.45
N THR A 104 20.73 9.54 -0.28
CA THR A 104 20.95 8.09 -0.21
C THR A 104 19.79 7.34 -0.85
N LEU A 105 18.54 7.70 -0.54
CA LEU A 105 17.36 7.09 -1.17
C LEU A 105 17.31 7.36 -2.68
N LEU A 106 17.66 8.57 -3.12
CA LEU A 106 17.82 8.90 -4.54
C LEU A 106 18.83 7.96 -5.22
N SER A 107 20.01 7.78 -4.60
CA SER A 107 21.06 6.89 -5.10
C SER A 107 20.61 5.43 -5.14
N MET A 108 19.97 4.92 -4.08
CA MET A 108 19.39 3.57 -4.06
C MET A 108 18.39 3.36 -5.20
N SER A 109 17.51 4.33 -5.42
CA SER A 109 16.50 4.28 -6.48
C SER A 109 17.13 4.23 -7.88
N ASN A 110 18.17 5.04 -8.11
CA ASN A 110 18.89 5.07 -9.38
C ASN A 110 19.70 3.79 -9.64
N MET A 111 20.27 3.20 -8.59
CA MET A 111 21.10 1.99 -8.70
C MET A 111 20.26 0.71 -8.85
N ASN A 112 19.23 0.53 -8.01
CA ASN A 112 18.35 -0.62 -8.07
C ASN A 112 16.95 -0.29 -7.56
N TYR A 113 16.15 0.28 -8.45
CA TYR A 113 14.76 0.68 -8.19
C TYR A 113 13.88 -0.46 -7.62
N GLN A 114 14.03 -1.70 -8.10
CA GLN A 114 13.20 -2.83 -7.65
C GLN A 114 13.51 -3.21 -6.20
N ALA A 115 14.79 -3.23 -5.82
CA ALA A 115 15.19 -3.47 -4.44
C ALA A 115 14.77 -2.31 -3.51
N THR A 116 14.70 -1.07 -4.02
CA THR A 116 14.24 0.07 -3.21
C THR A 116 12.77 -0.06 -2.81
N LYS A 117 11.92 -0.66 -3.67
CA LYS A 117 10.52 -0.94 -3.35
C LYS A 117 10.38 -1.85 -2.12
N GLN A 118 11.22 -2.88 -2.03
CA GLN A 118 11.25 -3.79 -0.89
C GLN A 118 11.68 -3.06 0.39
N ALA A 119 12.72 -2.23 0.32
CA ALA A 119 13.18 -1.42 1.46
C ALA A 119 12.13 -0.39 1.93
N LEU A 120 11.29 0.09 1.02
CA LEU A 120 10.15 0.97 1.32
C LEU A 120 8.89 0.21 1.76
N GLY A 121 8.90 -1.12 1.73
CA GLY A 121 7.75 -1.96 2.11
C GLY A 121 6.55 -1.84 1.17
N ILE A 122 6.77 -1.53 -0.11
CA ILE A 122 5.71 -1.35 -1.12
C ILE A 122 5.81 -2.36 -2.25
N GLY A 123 4.65 -2.78 -2.77
CA GLY A 123 4.55 -3.68 -3.93
C GLY A 123 4.37 -2.95 -5.27
N TYR A 124 3.89 -1.71 -5.23
CA TYR A 124 3.63 -0.89 -6.43
C TYR A 124 4.83 -0.02 -6.81
N ASP A 125 4.79 0.52 -8.02
CA ASP A 125 5.78 1.50 -8.45
C ASP A 125 5.55 2.84 -7.74
N TYR A 126 6.64 3.58 -7.52
CA TYR A 126 6.62 4.81 -6.75
C TYR A 126 7.36 5.94 -7.45
N TYR A 127 6.91 7.15 -7.15
CA TYR A 127 7.56 8.39 -7.57
C TYR A 127 7.42 9.43 -6.45
N ILE A 128 8.53 9.89 -5.92
CA ILE A 128 8.57 10.89 -4.86
C ILE A 128 9.24 12.13 -5.42
N THR A 129 8.58 13.27 -5.27
CA THR A 129 9.10 14.57 -5.65
C THR A 129 9.17 15.46 -4.43
N ILE A 130 10.29 16.15 -4.25
CA ILE A 130 10.51 17.12 -3.19
C ILE A 130 10.81 18.44 -3.89
N THR A 131 9.86 19.38 -3.80
CA THR A 131 9.96 20.68 -4.46
C THR A 131 9.96 21.81 -3.46
N SER A 132 10.80 22.82 -3.67
CA SER A 132 10.75 24.07 -2.89
C SER A 132 9.43 24.80 -3.11
N VAL A 133 8.89 25.42 -2.06
CA VAL A 133 7.71 26.28 -2.20
C VAL A 133 8.07 27.51 -3.06
N PRO A 134 7.30 27.86 -4.12
CA PRO A 134 7.66 28.85 -5.16
C PRO A 134 7.96 30.30 -4.74
N ARG A 135 8.10 30.60 -3.45
CA ARG A 135 8.36 31.95 -2.91
C ARG A 135 9.41 32.02 -1.80
N ILE A 136 9.91 30.88 -1.32
CA ILE A 136 10.73 30.81 -0.10
C ILE A 136 12.07 30.10 -0.34
N GLY A 137 12.18 29.25 -1.37
CA GLY A 137 13.37 28.44 -1.62
C GLY A 137 14.01 28.67 -2.98
N SER A 138 15.32 28.39 -3.07
CA SER A 138 16.00 28.07 -4.33
C SER A 138 15.23 26.94 -5.03
N GLY A 139 15.07 26.99 -6.36
CA GLY A 139 14.22 26.09 -7.17
C GLY A 139 14.61 24.61 -7.12
N LEU A 140 14.58 24.03 -5.93
CA LEU A 140 14.93 22.67 -5.61
C LEU A 140 13.83 21.78 -6.16
N ASN A 141 14.24 20.80 -6.97
CA ASN A 141 13.36 19.77 -7.48
C ASN A 141 14.11 18.45 -7.47
N ILE A 142 13.90 17.65 -6.43
CA ILE A 142 14.46 16.31 -6.31
C ILE A 142 13.36 15.33 -6.68
N SER A 143 13.66 14.42 -7.62
CA SER A 143 12.75 13.36 -8.06
C SER A 143 13.40 12.00 -7.80
N ILE A 144 12.69 11.12 -7.09
CA ILE A 144 13.15 9.78 -6.69
C ILE A 144 12.15 8.76 -7.22
N GLY A 145 12.64 7.69 -7.85
CA GLY A 145 11.80 6.66 -8.44
C GLY A 145 11.46 6.92 -9.90
N SER A 146 10.43 6.25 -10.40
CA SER A 146 10.06 6.29 -11.81
C SER A 146 8.77 7.10 -12.01
N SER A 147 8.82 8.12 -12.86
CA SER A 147 7.65 8.96 -13.16
C SER A 147 6.49 8.14 -13.74
N PRO A 148 5.27 8.21 -13.16
CA PRO A 148 4.10 7.52 -13.70
C PRO A 148 3.73 7.99 -15.11
N PHE A 149 3.95 9.27 -15.40
CA PHE A 149 3.57 9.88 -16.68
C PHE A 149 4.42 9.33 -17.82
N ASN A 150 5.73 9.17 -17.60
CA ASN A 150 6.66 8.64 -18.60
C ASN A 150 6.48 7.13 -18.81
N LYS A 151 5.79 6.44 -17.90
CA LYS A 151 5.57 4.99 -17.94
C LYS A 151 4.14 4.60 -18.32
N GLY A 152 3.28 5.58 -18.66
CA GLY A 152 1.90 5.31 -19.04
C GLY A 152 1.07 4.68 -17.92
N ALA A 153 1.24 5.14 -16.68
CA ALA A 153 0.48 4.63 -15.54
C ALA A 153 -1.03 4.80 -15.77
N LEU A 154 -1.79 3.73 -15.52
CA LEU A 154 -3.25 3.72 -15.63
C LEU A 154 -3.94 4.04 -14.30
N THR A 155 -3.26 3.78 -13.18
CA THR A 155 -3.75 4.13 -11.84
C THR A 155 -2.64 4.79 -11.05
N ILE A 156 -2.95 5.93 -10.44
CA ILE A 156 -2.03 6.74 -9.64
C ILE A 156 -2.74 7.18 -8.37
N TYR A 157 -2.14 6.90 -7.21
CA TYR A 157 -2.55 7.49 -5.94
C TYR A 157 -1.48 8.46 -5.48
N VAL A 158 -1.89 9.60 -4.91
CA VAL A 158 -1.01 10.71 -4.55
C VAL A 158 -1.21 11.10 -3.08
N SER A 159 -0.12 11.33 -2.37
CA SER A 159 -0.10 11.88 -1.02
C SER A 159 0.89 13.04 -0.95
N ASN A 160 0.46 14.16 -0.39
CA ASN A 160 1.29 15.35 -0.22
C ASN A 160 1.61 15.56 1.27
N ARG A 161 2.84 15.97 1.55
CA ARG A 161 3.34 16.30 2.89
C ARG A 161 4.19 17.57 2.83
N TYR A 162 4.01 18.43 3.81
CA TYR A 162 4.90 19.57 4.01
C TYR A 162 6.04 19.18 4.93
N ALA A 163 7.25 19.61 4.61
CA ALA A 163 8.43 19.37 5.42
C ALA A 163 9.46 20.49 5.25
N LEU A 164 10.53 20.46 6.05
CA LEU A 164 11.67 21.34 5.97
C LEU A 164 12.90 20.55 5.53
N LEU A 165 13.55 20.94 4.45
CA LEU A 165 14.84 20.38 4.06
C LEU A 165 15.92 21.43 4.28
N ASN A 166 16.86 21.17 5.20
CA ASN A 166 17.89 22.14 5.60
C ASN A 166 17.30 23.51 5.99
N GLY A 167 16.15 23.53 6.67
CA GLY A 167 15.45 24.76 7.06
C GLY A 167 14.60 25.41 5.97
N VAL A 168 14.65 24.93 4.72
CA VAL A 168 13.83 25.45 3.62
C VAL A 168 12.51 24.67 3.53
N PRO A 169 11.34 25.33 3.48
CA PRO A 169 10.07 24.64 3.31
C PRO A 169 9.95 24.00 1.93
N VAL A 170 9.63 22.72 1.94
CA VAL A 170 9.44 21.88 0.75
C VAL A 170 8.09 21.19 0.79
N ASN A 171 7.53 20.94 -0.40
CA ASN A 171 6.39 20.05 -0.58
C ASN A 171 6.91 18.70 -1.09
N MET A 172 6.67 17.66 -0.30
CA MET A 172 6.93 16.28 -0.68
C MET A 172 5.65 15.66 -1.24
N ARG A 173 5.66 15.37 -2.54
CA ARG A 173 4.58 14.68 -3.22
C ARG A 173 5.02 13.26 -3.55
N MET A 174 4.36 12.30 -2.91
CA MET A 174 4.54 10.87 -3.12
C MET A 174 3.44 10.34 -4.01
N MET A 175 3.80 9.52 -4.97
CA MET A 175 2.88 8.82 -5.84
C MET A 175 3.19 7.33 -5.78
N LEU A 176 2.15 6.52 -5.60
CA LEU A 176 2.20 5.12 -5.98
C LEU A 176 1.44 4.96 -7.29
N TRP A 177 1.92 4.11 -8.18
CA TRP A 177 1.30 3.90 -9.49
C TRP A 177 1.45 2.46 -10.00
N THR A 178 0.61 2.11 -10.97
CA THR A 178 0.69 0.86 -11.74
C THR A 178 0.24 1.08 -13.19
N ASN A 179 0.72 0.24 -14.11
CA ASN A 179 0.28 0.20 -15.50
C ASN A 179 -0.91 -0.74 -15.73
N ARG A 180 -1.48 -1.31 -14.66
CA ARG A 180 -2.70 -2.12 -14.70
C ARG A 180 -3.88 -1.29 -14.22
N THR A 181 -5.06 -1.55 -14.79
CA THR A 181 -6.31 -0.97 -14.29
C THR A 181 -6.64 -1.62 -12.94
N ASN A 182 -6.59 -0.84 -11.86
CA ASN A 182 -7.05 -1.27 -10.53
C ASN A 182 -8.53 -0.93 -10.28
N ALA A 183 -9.22 -0.38 -11.29
CA ALA A 183 -10.65 -0.13 -11.24
C ALA A 183 -11.41 -1.44 -11.49
N VAL A 184 -12.27 -1.78 -10.54
CA VAL A 184 -13.35 -2.76 -10.73
C VAL A 184 -14.33 -2.12 -11.71
N SER A 185 -14.52 -2.72 -12.89
CA SER A 185 -15.77 -2.58 -13.62
C SER A 185 -16.81 -3.51 -13.00
#